data_AF-A0ABD3RRS7-F1
#
_entry.id   AF-A0ABD3RRS7-F1
#
_cell.length_a   1.000
_cell.length_b   1.000
_cell.length_c   1.000
_cell.angle_alpha   90.00
_cell.angle_beta   90.00
_cell.angle_gamma   90.00
#
_symmetry.space_group_name_H-M   'P 1'
#
loop_
_entity.id
_entity.type
_entity.pdbx_description
1 polymer ?
#
loop_
_entity_poly.entity_id
_entity_poly.type
_entity_poly.pdbx_seq_one_letter_code
_entity_poly.pdbx_strand_id
1 'polypeptide(L)'
;MKAMRVATILIFCMILLSSLPRMKAQQMKTCKIRLHLPNCYTGKCRDLCKDEIGGRLYYFGSDCAKGEPNICVCKLDCTNPPQQ
;
A
#
# COMPACT_ATOMS: atom_id res chain seq x y z
N MET A 1 13.92 24.81 47.28
CA MET A 1 14.74 24.71 46.05
C MET A 1 14.49 23.38 45.33
N LYS A 2 13.29 23.17 44.72
CA LYS A 2 12.89 21.84 44.20
C LYS A 2 12.13 21.90 42.86
N ALA A 3 12.25 23.00 42.13
CA ALA A 3 11.53 23.22 40.86
C ALA A 3 12.41 23.14 39.60
N MET A 4 13.76 23.19 39.73
CA MET A 4 14.65 23.22 38.56
C MET A 4 14.78 21.89 37.82
N ARG A 5 14.56 20.75 38.48
CA ARG A 5 14.76 19.42 37.87
C ARG A 5 13.68 19.06 36.83
N VAL A 6 12.46 19.59 36.99
CA VAL A 6 11.32 19.27 36.11
C VAL A 6 11.47 19.95 34.75
N ALA A 7 11.95 21.19 34.71
CA ALA A 7 12.14 21.94 33.47
C ALA A 7 13.20 21.30 32.55
N THR A 8 14.28 20.76 33.12
CA THR A 8 15.36 20.15 32.32
C THR A 8 14.94 18.84 31.65
N ILE A 9 14.10 18.05 32.31
CA ILE A 9 13.57 16.78 31.77
C ILE A 9 12.65 17.05 30.56
N LEU A 10 11.81 18.08 30.65
CA LEU A 10 10.90 18.45 29.56
C LEU A 10 11.64 18.92 28.30
N ILE A 11 12.72 19.69 28.47
CA ILE A 11 13.56 20.15 27.35
C ILE A 11 14.26 18.96 26.68
N PHE A 12 14.77 18.01 27.45
CA PHE A 12 15.45 16.83 26.91
C PHE A 12 14.50 15.93 26.09
N CYS A 13 13.24 15.76 26.53
CA CYS A 13 12.22 15.01 25.78
C CYS A 13 11.86 15.65 24.42
N MET A 14 11.80 16.99 24.34
CA MET A 14 11.47 17.71 23.11
C MET A 14 12.55 17.56 22.02
N ILE A 15 13.82 17.50 22.42
CA ILE A 15 14.95 17.33 21.48
C ILE A 15 14.98 15.89 20.95
N LEU A 16 14.67 14.89 21.79
CA LEU A 16 14.60 13.48 21.37
C LEU A 16 13.49 13.21 20.35
N LEU A 17 12.31 13.85 20.47
CA LEU A 17 11.22 13.70 19.47
C LEU A 17 11.60 14.24 18.09
N SER A 18 12.43 15.29 18.04
CA SER A 18 12.84 15.96 16.79
C SER A 18 13.86 15.15 16.00
N SER A 19 14.48 14.15 16.63
CA SER A 19 15.58 13.35 16.08
C SER A 19 15.12 11.99 15.55
N LEU A 20 13.81 11.67 15.62
CA LEU A 20 13.31 10.45 14.96
C LEU A 20 13.50 10.61 13.44
N PRO A 21 14.29 9.75 12.79
CA PRO A 21 14.40 9.78 11.35
C PRO A 21 13.00 9.56 10.78
N ARG A 22 12.47 10.56 10.06
CA ARG A 22 11.31 10.40 9.19
C ARG A 22 11.68 9.30 8.19
N MET A 23 11.33 8.05 8.49
CA MET A 23 11.33 6.99 7.50
C MET A 23 10.42 7.45 6.36
N LYS A 24 11.03 7.86 5.25
CA LYS A 24 10.30 8.15 4.03
C LYS A 24 9.71 6.81 3.59
N ALA A 25 8.41 6.62 3.82
CA ALA A 25 7.68 5.51 3.24
C ALA A 25 7.89 5.59 1.73
N GLN A 26 8.64 4.64 1.19
CA GLN A 26 8.92 4.54 -0.23
C GLN A 26 7.55 4.41 -0.93
N GLN A 27 7.13 5.45 -1.66
CA GLN A 27 5.82 5.43 -2.31
C GLN A 27 5.82 4.36 -3.40
N MET A 28 5.14 3.26 -3.13
CA MET A 28 4.91 2.18 -4.07
C MET A 28 3.95 2.68 -5.15
N LYS A 29 4.38 2.69 -6.42
CA LYS A 29 3.51 3.02 -7.56
C LYS A 29 2.57 1.84 -7.79
N THR A 30 1.30 2.05 -7.49
CA THR A 30 0.26 1.04 -7.73
C THR A 30 -0.39 1.24 -9.09
N CYS A 31 -0.35 0.21 -9.93
CA CYS A 31 -1.09 0.14 -11.18
C CYS A 31 -2.37 -0.67 -10.98
N LYS A 32 -3.42 -0.34 -11.74
CA LYS A 32 -4.71 -1.03 -11.70
C LYS A 32 -5.09 -1.52 -13.09
N ILE A 33 -5.46 -2.77 -13.21
CA ILE A 33 -6.02 -3.37 -14.43
C ILE A 33 -7.49 -3.64 -14.16
N ARG A 34 -8.37 -3.19 -15.05
CA ARG A 34 -9.80 -3.46 -14.98
C ARG A 34 -10.12 -4.59 -15.94
N LEU A 35 -10.64 -5.68 -15.40
CA LEU A 35 -11.08 -6.84 -16.16
C LEU A 35 -12.59 -6.95 -16.05
N HIS A 36 -13.24 -7.20 -17.18
CA HIS A 36 -14.68 -7.45 -17.20
C HIS A 36 -14.93 -8.90 -16.78
N LEU A 37 -15.67 -9.08 -15.70
CA LEU A 37 -16.02 -10.39 -15.15
C LEU A 37 -17.53 -10.38 -14.90
N PRO A 38 -18.35 -11.14 -15.66
CA PRO A 38 -19.83 -11.02 -15.67
C PRO A 38 -20.53 -11.25 -14.32
N ASN A 39 -19.79 -11.72 -13.33
CA ASN A 39 -20.21 -11.66 -11.94
C ASN A 39 -18.95 -11.62 -11.06
N CYS A 40 -18.66 -10.48 -10.44
CA CYS A 40 -17.43 -10.30 -9.69
C CYS A 40 -17.54 -10.92 -8.29
N TYR A 41 -16.81 -12.02 -8.12
CA TYR A 41 -16.55 -12.65 -6.83
C TYR A 41 -15.08 -12.52 -6.52
N THR A 42 -14.72 -12.10 -5.30
CA THR A 42 -13.32 -11.86 -4.89
C THR A 42 -12.40 -13.05 -5.20
N GLY A 43 -12.88 -14.28 -5.04
CA GLY A 43 -12.15 -15.50 -5.44
C GLY A 43 -11.87 -15.58 -6.95
N LYS A 44 -12.92 -15.54 -7.78
CA LYS A 44 -12.78 -15.56 -9.25
C LYS A 44 -11.98 -14.37 -9.78
N CYS A 45 -12.17 -13.19 -9.22
CA CYS A 45 -11.43 -11.99 -9.59
C CYS A 45 -9.94 -12.16 -9.31
N ARG A 46 -9.57 -12.74 -8.16
CA ARG A 46 -8.18 -13.07 -7.83
C ARG A 46 -7.58 -14.07 -8.81
N ASP A 47 -8.30 -15.14 -9.15
CA ASP A 47 -7.80 -16.17 -10.06
C ASP A 47 -7.64 -15.61 -11.49
N LEU A 48 -8.62 -14.84 -11.97
CA LEU A 48 -8.55 -14.14 -13.25
C LEU A 48 -7.37 -13.17 -13.30
N CYS A 49 -7.18 -12.36 -12.25
CA CYS A 49 -6.04 -11.46 -12.16
C CYS A 49 -4.71 -12.22 -12.22
N LYS A 50 -4.60 -13.37 -11.55
CA LYS A 50 -3.37 -14.17 -11.59
C LYS A 50 -3.10 -14.75 -12.98
N ASP A 51 -4.15 -15.20 -13.66
CA ASP A 51 -4.08 -15.79 -15.00
C ASP A 51 -3.66 -14.72 -16.04
N GLU A 52 -4.38 -13.60 -16.08
CA GLU A 52 -4.12 -12.47 -17.00
C GLU A 52 -2.74 -11.83 -16.77
N ILE A 53 -2.33 -11.70 -15.50
CA ILE A 53 -1.03 -11.13 -15.16
C ILE A 53 0.09 -12.18 -15.32
N GLY A 54 -0.25 -13.45 -15.55
CA GLY A 54 0.71 -14.54 -15.74
C GLY A 54 1.54 -14.82 -14.50
N GLY A 55 0.96 -14.69 -13.30
CA GLY A 55 1.63 -14.95 -12.03
C GLY A 55 2.80 -14.01 -11.69
N ARG A 56 2.91 -12.84 -12.35
CA ARG A 56 4.04 -11.92 -12.11
C ARG A 56 4.10 -11.45 -10.66
N LEU A 57 5.34 -11.32 -10.15
CA LEU A 57 5.74 -10.87 -8.80
C LEU A 57 5.16 -9.51 -8.36
N TYR A 58 4.54 -8.77 -9.28
CA TYR A 58 3.97 -7.45 -9.07
C TYR A 58 2.52 -7.48 -8.61
N TYR A 59 1.78 -8.59 -8.80
CA TYR A 59 0.40 -8.67 -8.35
C TYR A 59 0.33 -8.80 -6.82
N PHE A 60 -0.38 -7.89 -6.15
CA PHE A 60 -0.51 -7.91 -4.69
C PHE A 60 -1.96 -7.96 -4.19
N GLY A 61 -2.95 -7.79 -5.07
CA GLY A 61 -4.35 -7.91 -4.66
C GLY A 61 -5.35 -7.64 -5.76
N SER A 62 -6.60 -7.97 -5.51
CA SER A 62 -7.71 -7.75 -6.43
C SER A 62 -8.97 -7.38 -5.67
N ASP A 63 -9.80 -6.52 -6.24
CA ASP A 63 -11.07 -6.11 -5.67
C ASP A 63 -12.15 -6.03 -6.74
N CYS A 64 -13.39 -6.28 -6.38
CA CYS A 64 -14.52 -5.95 -7.23
C CYS A 64 -14.80 -4.44 -7.16
N ALA A 65 -15.00 -3.80 -8.31
CA ALA A 65 -15.30 -2.37 -8.35
C ALA A 65 -16.64 -2.09 -7.66
N LYS A 66 -16.63 -1.11 -6.75
CA LYS A 66 -17.83 -0.70 -6.02
C LYS A 66 -18.85 -0.09 -6.99
N GLY A 67 -20.04 -0.67 -7.08
CA GLY A 67 -21.10 -0.22 -7.99
C GLY A 67 -21.03 -0.80 -9.40
N GLU A 68 -19.96 -1.51 -9.75
CA GLU A 68 -19.83 -2.22 -11.02
C GLU A 68 -19.59 -3.72 -10.72
N PRO A 69 -20.66 -4.51 -10.50
CA PRO A 69 -20.52 -5.92 -10.13
C PRO A 69 -19.87 -6.76 -11.22
N ASN A 70 -19.71 -6.20 -12.42
CA ASN A 70 -19.09 -6.87 -13.55
C ASN A 70 -17.62 -6.49 -13.76
N ILE A 71 -17.02 -5.73 -12.84
CA ILE A 71 -15.66 -5.23 -12.98
C ILE A 71 -14.78 -5.75 -11.83
N CYS A 72 -13.79 -6.53 -12.21
CA CYS A 72 -12.69 -6.95 -11.37
C CYS A 72 -11.51 -5.99 -11.54
N VAL A 73 -10.91 -5.55 -10.44
CA VAL A 73 -9.77 -4.62 -10.41
C VAL A 73 -8.56 -5.32 -9.83
N CYS A 74 -7.57 -5.61 -10.66
CA CYS A 74 -6.29 -6.16 -10.24
C CYS A 74 -5.34 -5.02 -9.85
N LYS A 75 -4.69 -5.13 -8.69
CA LYS A 75 -3.70 -4.19 -8.18
C LYS A 75 -2.30 -4.77 -8.34
N LEU A 76 -1.43 -4.00 -8.98
CA LEU A 76 -0.05 -4.37 -9.26
C LEU A 76 0.93 -3.32 -8.73
N ASP A 77 2.10 -3.77 -8.31
CA ASP A 77 3.27 -2.93 -8.07
C ASP A 77 3.97 -2.62 -9.40
N CYS A 78 3.92 -1.36 -9.82
CA CYS A 78 4.65 -0.90 -11.00
C CYS A 78 5.76 0.07 -10.64
N THR A 79 6.29 -0.01 -9.40
CA THR A 79 7.44 0.78 -8.96
C THR A 79 8.70 0.43 -9.74
N ASN A 80 8.92 -0.86 -10.02
CA ASN A 80 9.99 -1.36 -10.89
C ASN A 80 9.41 -2.42 -11.84
N PRO A 81 8.82 -2.03 -12.99
CA PRO A 81 8.38 -3.02 -13.97
C PRO A 81 9.58 -3.87 -14.41
N PRO A 82 9.39 -5.16 -14.69
CA PRO A 82 10.46 -5.99 -15.23
C PRO A 82 10.84 -5.35 -16.57
N GLN A 83 12.10 -4.98 -16.75
CA GLN A 83 12.60 -4.57 -18.05
C GLN A 83 12.51 -5.81 -18.94
N GLN A 84 11.57 -5.79 -19.88
CA GLN A 84 11.48 -6.81 -20.93
C GLN A 84 12.69 -6.69 -21.87
#